data_AF-A0A6L7XPV1-F1
#
_entry.id   AF-A0A6L7XPV1-F1
#
_cell.length_a   1.000
_cell.length_b   1.000
_cell.length_c   1.000
_cell.angle_alpha   90.00
_cell.angle_beta   90.00
_cell.angle_gamma   90.00
#
_symmetry.space_group_name_H-M   'P 1'
#
loop_
_entity.id
_entity.type
_entity.pdbx_description
1 polymer ?
#
loop_
_entity_poly.entity_id
_entity_poly.type
_entity_poly.pdbx_seq_one_letter_code
_entity_poly.pdbx_strand_id
1 'polypeptide(L)'
;MPQPKTTRTRTTTRVPLRKEAECLPSKGPRRQGGQTMANSPNILFLMTDQQRWDAMSAAGTGDAWVNTPNLDRIAAEGMRFSRCVTTTPICIPARVTLATGRYPHNTSVWNNVEYTLPTDMPNWMQTLKGLGYRTSLFGKTHLHPHRGDLREREHLLHGYGLDDVNEIGGPRASAAVGSHMTAMWEELGLLEAYRADFRERFANKAHVARPSVLPLEHYADVYVGQQAKSYLEQYERDQPWFCWVSFGGPHEPWDAPEPYASMYDPAQMPAPVERPANANGRPEGWLDFYMDRSSPHFDEGDIGAMRANYAGNVTLIDD
;
A
#
# COMPACT_ATOMS: atom_id res chain seq x y z
N MET A 1 36.22 57.34 -32.86
CA MET A 1 35.90 56.20 -33.74
C MET A 1 35.11 55.17 -32.93
N PRO A 2 33.81 54.99 -33.21
CA PRO A 2 32.98 54.00 -32.53
C PRO A 2 33.04 52.64 -33.28
N GLN A 3 33.23 51.55 -32.53
CA GLN A 3 33.19 50.17 -33.03
C GLN A 3 31.75 49.76 -33.39
N PRO A 4 31.54 48.92 -34.42
CA PRO A 4 30.22 48.63 -34.97
C PRO A 4 29.43 47.61 -34.13
N LYS A 5 28.12 47.83 -34.00
CA LYS A 5 27.17 46.88 -33.43
C LYS A 5 26.98 45.70 -34.39
N THR A 6 27.39 44.50 -33.98
CA THR A 6 27.13 43.26 -34.71
C THR A 6 25.72 42.74 -34.40
N THR A 7 24.82 42.82 -35.37
CA THR A 7 23.51 42.16 -35.38
C THR A 7 23.73 40.66 -35.64
N ARG A 8 23.50 39.79 -34.64
CA ARG A 8 23.45 38.34 -34.87
C ARG A 8 22.06 37.97 -35.41
N THR A 9 21.95 37.79 -36.72
CA THR A 9 20.83 37.07 -37.34
C THR A 9 20.87 35.60 -36.91
N ARG A 10 19.82 35.14 -36.23
CA ARG A 10 19.65 33.75 -35.80
C ARG A 10 19.11 32.96 -37.00
N THR A 11 19.97 32.26 -37.73
CA THR A 11 19.55 31.29 -38.74
C THR A 11 18.91 30.10 -38.05
N THR A 12 17.59 29.98 -38.16
CA THR A 12 16.85 28.78 -37.73
C THR A 12 16.99 27.71 -38.81
N THR A 13 17.95 26.80 -38.66
CA THR A 13 17.92 25.53 -39.38
C THR A 13 16.77 24.69 -38.82
N ARG A 14 15.65 24.63 -39.56
CA ARG A 14 14.57 23.67 -39.29
C ARG A 14 15.13 22.26 -39.47
N VAL A 15 15.28 21.54 -38.37
CA VAL A 15 15.41 20.07 -38.41
C VAL A 15 14.09 19.53 -38.98
N PRO A 16 14.09 18.68 -40.02
CA PRO A 16 12.86 18.10 -40.51
C PRO A 16 12.27 17.22 -39.41
N LEU A 17 11.01 17.49 -39.03
CA LEU A 17 10.22 16.57 -38.22
C LEU A 17 10.21 15.22 -38.95
N ARG A 18 10.67 14.17 -38.27
CA ARG A 18 10.54 12.80 -38.76
C ARG A 18 9.05 12.57 -39.06
N LYS A 19 8.77 12.04 -40.26
CA LYS A 19 7.43 11.59 -40.66
C LYS A 19 6.82 10.80 -39.51
N GLU A 20 5.58 11.15 -39.19
CA GLU A 20 4.73 10.43 -38.25
C GLU A 20 4.84 8.94 -38.54
N ALA A 21 5.35 8.18 -37.56
CA ALA A 21 5.21 6.74 -37.59
C ALA A 21 3.71 6.48 -37.42
N GLU A 22 3.04 6.07 -38.49
CA GLU A 22 1.69 5.53 -38.42
C GLU A 22 1.69 4.44 -37.34
N CYS A 23 0.98 4.71 -36.25
CA CYS A 23 0.73 3.74 -35.22
C CYS A 23 -0.09 2.62 -35.88
N LEU A 24 0.58 1.51 -36.20
CA LEU A 24 -0.09 0.30 -36.66
C LEU A 24 -1.22 0.00 -35.66
N PRO A 25 -2.46 -0.25 -36.12
CA PRO A 25 -3.56 -0.54 -35.21
C PRO A 25 -3.14 -1.68 -34.30
N SER A 26 -3.17 -1.44 -32.98
CA SER A 26 -2.92 -2.49 -32.02
C SER A 26 -3.93 -3.59 -32.30
N LYS A 27 -3.46 -4.74 -32.76
CA LYS A 27 -4.29 -5.94 -32.77
C LYS A 27 -4.61 -6.19 -31.31
N GLY A 28 -5.83 -5.87 -30.90
CA GLY A 28 -6.37 -6.27 -29.60
C GLY A 28 -6.10 -7.76 -29.39
N PRO A 29 -6.05 -8.22 -28.12
CA PRO A 29 -5.68 -9.58 -27.83
C PRO A 29 -6.50 -10.53 -28.69
N ARG A 30 -5.82 -11.32 -29.53
CA ARG A 30 -6.48 -12.40 -30.26
C ARG A 30 -7.14 -13.26 -29.19
N ARG A 31 -8.47 -13.30 -29.17
CA ARG A 31 -9.18 -14.36 -28.47
C ARG A 31 -8.75 -15.66 -29.14
N GLN A 32 -7.73 -16.31 -28.58
CA GLN A 32 -7.54 -17.73 -28.83
C GLN A 32 -8.82 -18.42 -28.37
N GLY A 33 -9.28 -19.38 -29.17
CA GLY A 33 -10.53 -20.09 -28.97
C GLY A 33 -10.69 -20.61 -27.54
N GLY A 34 -11.95 -20.69 -27.11
CA GLY A 34 -12.38 -20.91 -25.74
C GLY A 34 -11.48 -21.81 -24.90
N GLN A 35 -10.66 -21.19 -24.05
CA GLN A 35 -10.39 -21.80 -22.77
C GLN A 35 -11.71 -21.76 -22.01
N THR A 36 -12.22 -22.94 -21.67
CA THR A 36 -13.32 -23.04 -20.71
C THR A 36 -12.86 -22.39 -19.40
N MET A 37 -13.73 -21.61 -18.76
CA MET A 37 -13.49 -20.99 -17.45
C MET A 37 -12.97 -21.99 -16.40
N ALA A 38 -13.28 -23.28 -16.58
CA ALA A 38 -12.82 -24.40 -15.76
C ALA A 38 -11.29 -24.57 -15.65
N ASN A 39 -10.49 -23.94 -16.52
CA ASN A 39 -9.02 -24.03 -16.49
C ASN A 39 -8.30 -22.73 -16.10
N SER A 40 -9.03 -21.67 -15.73
CA SER A 40 -8.41 -20.43 -15.28
C SER A 40 -7.87 -20.59 -13.85
N PRO A 41 -6.62 -20.15 -13.56
CA PRO A 41 -6.07 -20.24 -12.21
C PRO A 41 -6.77 -19.25 -11.28
N ASN A 42 -6.90 -19.62 -10.02
CA ASN A 42 -7.23 -18.67 -8.97
C ASN A 42 -6.07 -17.72 -8.69
N ILE A 43 -6.38 -16.48 -8.28
CA ILE A 43 -5.38 -15.45 -8.06
C ILE A 43 -5.55 -14.87 -6.65
N LEU A 44 -4.53 -15.02 -5.82
CA LEU A 44 -4.43 -14.36 -4.51
C LEU A 44 -3.49 -13.16 -4.64
N PHE A 45 -3.99 -11.97 -4.34
CA PHE A 45 -3.18 -10.76 -4.29
C PHE A 45 -3.02 -10.29 -2.85
N LEU A 46 -1.86 -10.58 -2.27
CA LEU A 46 -1.47 -10.11 -0.94
C LEU A 46 -0.78 -8.75 -1.05
N MET A 47 -1.19 -7.80 -0.21
CA MET A 47 -0.59 -6.47 -0.15
C MET A 47 -0.53 -5.96 1.28
N THR A 48 0.60 -5.38 1.65
CA THR A 48 0.84 -4.70 2.93
C THR A 48 1.03 -3.21 2.70
N ASP A 49 0.66 -2.38 3.68
CA ASP A 49 0.86 -0.93 3.59
C ASP A 49 2.13 -0.54 4.34
N GLN A 50 3.00 0.23 3.67
CA GLN A 50 4.26 0.73 4.23
C GLN A 50 5.31 -0.33 4.56
N GLN A 51 5.19 -1.57 4.07
CA GLN A 51 6.26 -2.56 4.23
C GLN A 51 7.49 -2.18 3.40
N ARG A 52 8.63 -2.00 4.06
CA ARG A 52 9.94 -1.82 3.44
C ARG A 52 10.35 -3.09 2.70
N TRP A 53 11.01 -2.92 1.55
CA TRP A 53 11.50 -4.04 0.74
C TRP A 53 12.50 -4.95 1.47
N ASP A 54 13.21 -4.42 2.47
CA ASP A 54 14.20 -5.13 3.29
C ASP A 54 13.63 -5.68 4.60
N ALA A 55 12.32 -5.56 4.80
CA ALA A 55 11.58 -6.20 5.89
C ALA A 55 11.05 -7.57 5.45
N MET A 56 11.96 -8.42 4.99
CA MET A 56 11.73 -9.81 4.59
C MET A 56 13.10 -10.51 4.62
N SER A 57 13.24 -11.64 5.31
CA SER A 57 14.55 -12.31 5.44
C SER A 57 15.13 -12.74 4.10
N ALA A 58 14.29 -13.15 3.14
CA ALA A 58 14.70 -13.46 1.76
C ALA A 58 15.13 -12.23 0.92
N ALA A 59 15.04 -11.01 1.43
CA ALA A 59 15.54 -9.82 0.73
C ALA A 59 17.08 -9.85 0.54
N GLY A 60 17.79 -10.56 1.42
CA GLY A 60 19.24 -10.82 1.29
C GLY A 60 20.13 -9.66 1.71
N THR A 61 19.75 -8.92 2.76
CA THR A 61 20.50 -7.74 3.26
C THR A 61 21.68 -8.07 4.18
N GLY A 62 22.09 -9.33 4.29
CA GLY A 62 23.18 -9.77 5.19
C GLY A 62 22.62 -10.32 6.50
N ASP A 63 22.25 -9.43 7.43
CA ASP A 63 21.65 -9.81 8.70
C ASP A 63 20.11 -9.68 8.62
N ALA A 64 19.41 -10.81 8.75
CA ALA A 64 17.95 -10.83 8.82
C ALA A 64 17.52 -10.27 10.19
N TRP A 65 16.88 -9.10 10.17
CA TRP A 65 16.40 -8.40 11.37
C TRP A 65 14.89 -8.60 11.63
N VAL A 66 14.23 -9.36 10.76
CA VAL A 66 12.84 -9.76 10.86
C VAL A 66 12.69 -11.21 10.42
N ASN A 67 11.86 -11.97 11.12
CA ASN A 67 11.55 -13.37 10.84
C ASN A 67 10.32 -13.44 9.93
N THR A 68 10.48 -13.92 8.70
CA THR A 68 9.37 -14.05 7.73
C THR A 68 9.39 -15.39 6.97
N PRO A 69 9.30 -16.54 7.66
CA PRO A 69 9.42 -17.86 7.03
C PRO A 69 8.37 -18.13 5.94
N ASN A 70 7.15 -17.60 6.04
CA ASN A 70 6.09 -17.85 5.07
C ASN A 70 6.29 -17.03 3.78
N LEU A 71 6.65 -15.75 3.89
CA LEU A 71 7.05 -14.92 2.76
C LEU A 71 8.32 -15.46 2.09
N ASP A 72 9.29 -15.94 2.88
CA ASP A 72 10.51 -16.56 2.37
C ASP A 72 10.19 -17.83 1.56
N ARG A 73 9.25 -18.66 2.05
CA ARG A 73 8.77 -19.83 1.32
C ARG A 73 8.13 -19.44 -0.01
N ILE A 74 7.27 -18.42 -0.05
CA ILE A 74 6.67 -17.89 -1.29
C ILE A 74 7.76 -17.42 -2.25
N ALA A 75 8.78 -16.72 -1.75
CA ALA A 75 9.90 -16.26 -2.57
C ALA A 75 10.75 -17.42 -3.13
N ALA A 76 10.96 -18.49 -2.33
CA ALA A 76 11.74 -19.66 -2.71
C ALA A 76 11.01 -20.58 -3.72
N GLU A 77 9.69 -20.71 -3.59
CA GLU A 77 8.84 -21.49 -4.50
C GLU A 77 8.43 -20.70 -5.77
N GLY A 78 8.64 -19.39 -5.77
CA GLY A 78 8.18 -18.48 -6.81
C GLY A 78 9.29 -17.64 -7.44
N MET A 79 8.97 -16.37 -7.69
CA MET A 79 9.87 -15.39 -8.29
C MET A 79 9.87 -14.12 -7.45
N ARG A 80 11.06 -13.64 -7.08
CA ARG A 80 11.24 -12.38 -6.35
C ARG A 80 11.81 -11.29 -7.26
N PHE A 81 11.13 -10.14 -7.31
CA PHE A 81 11.60 -8.96 -8.01
C PHE A 81 12.43 -8.07 -7.08
N SER A 82 13.76 -8.10 -7.21
CA SER A 82 14.67 -7.30 -6.37
C SER A 82 14.72 -5.81 -6.73
N ARG A 83 14.03 -5.40 -7.80
CA ARG A 83 13.95 -4.02 -8.30
C ARG A 83 12.52 -3.67 -8.72
N CYS A 84 11.59 -3.76 -7.77
CA CYS A 84 10.20 -3.35 -7.93
C CYS A 84 9.99 -2.01 -7.21
N VAL A 85 9.61 -0.95 -7.93
CA VAL A 85 9.55 0.42 -7.39
C VAL A 85 8.15 0.97 -7.58
N THR A 86 7.54 1.47 -6.50
CA THR A 86 6.26 2.19 -6.58
C THR A 86 6.43 3.48 -7.40
N THR A 87 5.42 3.83 -8.20
CA THR A 87 5.47 5.05 -9.01
C THR A 87 5.35 6.33 -8.17
N THR A 88 4.92 6.21 -6.93
CA THR A 88 4.77 7.31 -5.98
C THR A 88 4.85 6.81 -4.53
N PRO A 89 5.56 7.52 -3.63
CA PRO A 89 5.85 7.03 -2.28
C PRO A 89 4.77 7.43 -1.25
N ILE A 90 3.49 7.45 -1.64
CA ILE A 90 2.38 7.81 -0.73
C ILE A 90 1.08 7.07 -1.11
N CYS A 91 0.29 6.68 -0.10
CA CYS A 91 -0.73 5.63 -0.20
C CYS A 91 -1.76 5.81 -1.33
N ILE A 92 -2.53 6.91 -1.33
CA ILE A 92 -3.65 7.11 -2.28
C ILE A 92 -3.15 7.10 -3.73
N PRO A 93 -2.19 7.93 -4.15
CA PRO A 93 -1.74 7.91 -5.54
C PRO A 93 -1.03 6.59 -5.88
N ALA A 94 -0.34 5.93 -4.94
CA ALA A 94 0.27 4.62 -5.20
C ALA A 94 -0.80 3.59 -5.56
N ARG A 95 -1.86 3.51 -4.77
CA ARG A 95 -2.99 2.58 -4.97
C ARG A 95 -3.81 2.93 -6.21
N VAL A 96 -4.00 4.21 -6.54
CA VAL A 96 -4.64 4.65 -7.79
C VAL A 96 -3.79 4.25 -9.01
N THR A 97 -2.46 4.43 -8.95
CA THR A 97 -1.57 4.04 -10.06
C THR A 97 -1.53 2.52 -10.23
N LEU A 98 -1.54 1.77 -9.13
CA LEU A 98 -1.62 0.32 -9.14
C LEU A 98 -2.95 -0.15 -9.75
N ALA A 99 -4.08 0.44 -9.34
CA ALA A 99 -5.41 0.11 -9.85
C ALA A 99 -5.54 0.34 -11.36
N THR A 100 -5.01 1.46 -11.85
CA THR A 100 -5.24 1.94 -13.23
C THR A 100 -4.14 1.58 -14.20
N GLY A 101 -2.95 1.18 -13.71
CA GLY A 101 -1.75 1.00 -14.54
C GLY A 101 -1.22 2.30 -15.15
N ARG A 102 -1.61 3.46 -14.60
CA ARG A 102 -1.24 4.80 -15.09
C ARG A 102 -0.34 5.53 -14.10
N TYR A 103 0.58 6.35 -14.60
CA TYR A 103 1.45 7.17 -13.74
C TYR A 103 0.66 8.33 -13.10
N PRO A 104 1.16 8.91 -11.98
CA PRO A 104 0.52 10.05 -11.32
C PRO A 104 0.23 11.24 -12.24
N HIS A 105 1.07 11.50 -13.25
CA HIS A 105 0.85 12.58 -14.22
C HIS A 105 -0.34 12.33 -15.17
N ASN A 106 -0.82 11.09 -15.27
CA ASN A 106 -2.04 10.76 -16.03
C ASN A 106 -3.29 10.74 -15.14
N THR A 107 -3.14 10.45 -13.85
CA THR A 107 -4.26 10.40 -12.89
C THR A 107 -4.50 11.74 -12.19
N SER A 108 -3.51 12.64 -12.21
CA SER A 108 -3.48 13.93 -11.51
C SER A 108 -3.60 13.83 -9.98
N VAL A 109 -3.37 12.65 -9.42
CA VAL A 109 -3.35 12.42 -7.96
C VAL A 109 -1.90 12.39 -7.50
N TRP A 110 -1.47 13.39 -6.73
CA TRP A 110 -0.06 13.61 -6.38
C TRP A 110 0.26 13.38 -4.90
N ASN A 111 -0.75 13.40 -4.04
CA ASN A 111 -0.64 13.31 -2.59
C ASN A 111 -1.89 12.62 -2.00
N ASN A 112 -1.90 12.38 -0.69
CA ASN A 112 -3.08 11.88 0.00
C ASN A 112 -4.13 13.00 0.12
N VAL A 113 -4.97 13.13 -0.91
CA VAL A 113 -6.10 14.06 -0.98
C VAL A 113 -7.43 13.32 -0.94
N GLU A 114 -8.51 14.07 -0.73
CA GLU A 114 -9.85 13.57 -0.99
C GLU A 114 -10.01 13.28 -2.48
N TYR A 115 -9.95 12.00 -2.83
CA TYR A 115 -10.07 11.54 -4.21
C TYR A 115 -10.90 10.28 -4.25
N THR A 116 -11.92 10.28 -5.10
CA THR A 116 -12.71 9.10 -5.47
C THR A 116 -12.33 8.72 -6.88
N LEU A 117 -11.84 7.50 -7.07
CA LEU A 117 -11.62 6.95 -8.40
C LEU A 117 -12.97 6.90 -9.15
N PRO A 118 -13.09 7.47 -10.36
CA PRO A 118 -14.32 7.31 -11.14
C PRO A 118 -14.59 5.83 -11.41
N THR A 119 -15.82 5.37 -11.21
CA THR A 119 -16.19 3.96 -11.40
C THR A 119 -16.12 3.49 -12.84
N ASP A 120 -16.07 4.41 -13.81
CA ASP A 120 -15.84 4.14 -15.23
C ASP A 120 -14.35 4.18 -15.63
N MET A 121 -13.44 4.52 -14.69
CA MET A 121 -12.01 4.54 -14.97
C MET A 121 -11.50 3.11 -15.18
N PRO A 122 -10.91 2.80 -16.35
CA PRO A 122 -10.38 1.47 -16.61
C PRO A 122 -9.34 1.06 -15.56
N ASN A 123 -9.52 -0.13 -15.01
CA ASN A 123 -8.67 -0.67 -13.96
C ASN A 123 -8.56 -2.20 -14.09
N TRP A 124 -7.58 -2.80 -13.42
CA TRP A 124 -7.33 -4.23 -13.53
C TRP A 124 -8.44 -5.08 -12.87
N MET A 125 -9.16 -4.57 -11.87
CA MET A 125 -10.25 -5.28 -11.18
C MET A 125 -11.43 -5.51 -12.13
N GLN A 126 -11.88 -4.46 -12.83
CA GLN A 126 -12.88 -4.57 -13.91
C GLN A 126 -12.44 -5.55 -14.99
N THR A 127 -11.14 -5.56 -15.32
CA THR A 127 -10.59 -6.47 -16.32
C THR A 127 -10.72 -7.92 -15.87
N LEU A 128 -10.35 -8.24 -14.62
CA LEU A 128 -10.49 -9.60 -14.07
C LEU A 128 -11.96 -10.05 -14.01
N LYS A 129 -12.85 -9.18 -13.53
CA LYS A 129 -14.29 -9.45 -13.53
C LYS A 129 -14.82 -9.70 -14.94
N GLY A 130 -14.39 -8.92 -15.93
CA GLY A 130 -14.73 -9.11 -17.34
C GLY A 130 -14.18 -10.40 -17.96
N LEU A 131 -13.12 -10.98 -17.37
CA LEU A 131 -12.58 -12.31 -17.72
C LEU A 131 -13.33 -13.45 -17.00
N GLY A 132 -14.35 -13.15 -16.21
CA GLY A 132 -15.22 -14.14 -15.55
C GLY A 132 -14.76 -14.55 -14.15
N TYR A 133 -13.77 -13.87 -13.57
CA TYR A 133 -13.40 -14.09 -12.18
C TYR A 133 -14.48 -13.57 -11.23
N ARG A 134 -14.75 -14.32 -10.16
CA ARG A 134 -15.37 -13.74 -8.97
C ARG A 134 -14.31 -12.97 -8.21
N THR A 135 -14.55 -11.68 -7.99
CA THR A 135 -13.54 -10.79 -7.41
C THR A 135 -13.91 -10.45 -5.97
N SER A 136 -12.96 -10.59 -5.05
CA SER A 136 -13.16 -10.26 -3.64
C SER A 136 -12.05 -9.38 -3.08
N LEU A 137 -12.39 -8.63 -2.04
CA LEU A 137 -11.49 -7.75 -1.32
C LEU A 137 -11.72 -7.89 0.19
N PHE A 138 -10.64 -8.05 0.92
CA PHE A 138 -10.57 -7.95 2.37
C PHE A 138 -9.45 -6.97 2.71
N GLY A 139 -9.77 -5.88 3.40
CA GLY A 139 -8.75 -4.91 3.81
C GLY A 139 -8.93 -3.50 3.26
N LYS A 140 -7.83 -2.76 3.15
CA LYS A 140 -7.81 -1.34 2.79
C LYS A 140 -7.67 -1.12 1.28
N THR A 141 -8.49 -0.27 0.65
CA THR A 141 -8.25 0.11 -0.77
C THR A 141 -7.64 1.48 -0.97
N HIS A 142 -8.12 2.49 -0.23
CA HIS A 142 -7.79 3.91 -0.48
C HIS A 142 -8.11 4.39 -1.91
N LEU A 143 -9.13 3.81 -2.55
CA LEU A 143 -9.63 4.24 -3.88
C LEU A 143 -10.78 5.26 -3.78
N HIS A 144 -11.23 5.57 -2.57
CA HIS A 144 -12.13 6.66 -2.24
C HIS A 144 -11.82 7.20 -0.84
N PRO A 145 -12.37 8.36 -0.43
CA PRO A 145 -12.19 8.87 0.91
C PRO A 145 -12.76 7.90 1.95
N HIS A 146 -11.97 7.56 2.96
CA HIS A 146 -12.40 6.79 4.13
C HIS A 146 -13.06 7.73 5.14
N ARG A 147 -14.38 7.94 4.99
CA ARG A 147 -15.22 8.78 5.85
C ARG A 147 -16.61 8.18 6.02
N GLY A 148 -17.22 8.41 7.17
CA GLY A 148 -18.54 7.85 7.48
C GLY A 148 -18.47 6.34 7.63
N ASP A 149 -19.45 5.63 7.10
CA ASP A 149 -19.48 4.17 7.08
C ASP A 149 -19.02 3.63 5.72
N LEU A 150 -17.98 2.80 5.70
CA LEU A 150 -17.44 2.20 4.48
C LEU A 150 -18.42 1.20 3.84
N ARG A 151 -19.32 0.60 4.63
CA ARG A 151 -20.36 -0.31 4.11
C ARG A 151 -21.31 0.40 3.15
N GLU A 152 -21.57 1.69 3.40
CA GLU A 152 -22.39 2.54 2.51
C GLU A 152 -21.65 2.90 1.20
N ARG A 153 -20.35 2.61 1.11
CA ARG A 153 -19.49 2.89 -0.04
C ARG A 153 -19.22 1.68 -0.92
N GLU A 154 -19.71 0.50 -0.58
CA GLU A 154 -19.52 -0.76 -1.35
C GLU A 154 -19.91 -0.64 -2.82
N HIS A 155 -20.90 0.20 -3.15
CA HIS A 155 -21.28 0.48 -4.53
C HIS A 155 -20.12 1.02 -5.40
N LEU A 156 -19.16 1.75 -4.82
CA LEU A 156 -17.96 2.20 -5.52
C LEU A 156 -17.04 1.01 -5.84
N LEU A 157 -16.83 0.12 -4.86
CA LEU A 157 -16.00 -1.08 -5.00
C LEU A 157 -16.59 -2.05 -6.03
N HIS A 158 -17.92 -2.21 -6.04
CA HIS A 158 -18.63 -2.93 -7.10
C HIS A 158 -18.46 -2.27 -8.47
N GLY A 159 -18.47 -0.94 -8.53
CA GLY A 159 -18.16 -0.17 -9.74
C GLY A 159 -16.72 -0.39 -10.23
N TYR A 160 -15.77 -0.54 -9.31
CA TYR A 160 -14.39 -0.92 -9.64
C TYR A 160 -14.25 -2.39 -10.04
N GLY A 161 -15.32 -3.18 -9.97
CA GLY A 161 -15.31 -4.57 -10.36
C GLY A 161 -14.83 -5.52 -9.27
N LEU A 162 -15.11 -5.21 -8.00
CA LEU A 162 -14.99 -6.12 -6.86
C LEU A 162 -16.40 -6.59 -6.44
N ASP A 163 -16.65 -7.90 -6.42
CA ASP A 163 -17.98 -8.46 -6.18
C ASP A 163 -18.29 -8.72 -4.70
N ASP A 164 -17.34 -9.27 -3.95
CA ASP A 164 -17.48 -9.56 -2.51
C ASP A 164 -16.50 -8.68 -1.73
N VAL A 165 -17.02 -7.74 -0.93
CA VAL A 165 -16.22 -6.67 -0.32
C VAL A 165 -16.35 -6.71 1.20
N ASN A 166 -15.20 -6.66 1.88
CA ASN A 166 -15.09 -6.32 3.29
C ASN A 166 -13.95 -5.31 3.44
N GLU A 167 -14.27 -4.04 3.17
CA GLU A 167 -13.31 -2.95 3.26
C GLU A 167 -13.16 -2.45 4.70
N ILE A 168 -11.92 -2.22 5.12
CA ILE A 168 -11.59 -1.53 6.36
C ILE A 168 -10.81 -0.23 6.10
N GLY A 169 -10.84 0.66 7.09
CA GLY A 169 -9.93 1.79 7.14
C GLY A 169 -8.48 1.37 7.35
N GLY A 170 -7.53 2.22 6.98
CA GLY A 170 -6.19 2.14 7.57
C GLY A 170 -6.25 2.40 9.09
N PRO A 171 -5.19 2.13 9.87
CA PRO A 171 -5.24 2.19 11.34
C PRO A 171 -5.86 3.49 11.88
N ARG A 172 -5.36 4.65 11.42
CA ARG A 172 -5.93 5.96 11.79
C ARG A 172 -7.37 6.17 11.35
N ALA A 173 -7.72 5.71 10.14
CA ALA A 173 -9.07 5.88 9.62
C ALA A 173 -10.07 5.03 10.40
N SER A 174 -9.70 3.81 10.81
CA SER A 174 -10.54 2.89 11.59
C SER A 174 -10.96 3.45 12.96
N ALA A 175 -10.24 4.45 13.50
CA ALA A 175 -10.69 5.16 14.69
C ALA A 175 -11.90 6.10 14.42
N ALA A 176 -12.11 6.51 13.17
CA ALA A 176 -13.08 7.54 12.78
C ALA A 176 -14.18 7.05 11.82
N VAL A 177 -13.99 5.91 11.14
CA VAL A 177 -14.94 5.36 10.16
C VAL A 177 -15.66 4.12 10.70
N GLY A 178 -16.86 3.88 10.18
CA GLY A 178 -17.58 2.61 10.35
C GLY A 178 -17.14 1.60 9.30
N SER A 179 -17.05 0.33 9.68
CA SER A 179 -16.90 -0.83 8.80
C SER A 179 -17.45 -2.08 9.50
N HIS A 180 -17.46 -3.23 8.82
CA HIS A 180 -17.78 -4.51 9.47
C HIS A 180 -16.86 -4.79 10.68
N MET A 181 -15.57 -4.48 10.57
CA MET A 181 -14.60 -4.64 11.65
C MET A 181 -14.89 -3.73 12.85
N THR A 182 -15.15 -2.44 12.62
CA THR A 182 -15.40 -1.52 13.74
C THR A 182 -16.74 -1.78 14.40
N ALA A 183 -17.74 -2.26 13.65
CA ALA A 183 -19.01 -2.71 14.22
C ALA A 183 -18.81 -3.92 15.15
N MET A 184 -18.00 -4.90 14.74
CA MET A 184 -17.61 -6.02 15.60
C MET A 184 -16.88 -5.53 16.87
N TRP A 185 -15.94 -4.58 16.74
CA TRP A 185 -15.27 -3.99 17.91
C TRP A 185 -16.24 -3.25 18.83
N GLU A 186 -17.29 -2.61 18.30
CA GLU A 186 -18.32 -1.95 19.10
C GLU A 186 -19.14 -2.97 19.90
N GLU A 187 -19.59 -4.04 19.26
CA GLU A 187 -20.33 -5.14 19.91
C GLU A 187 -19.51 -5.81 21.02
N LEU A 188 -18.20 -5.93 20.82
CA LEU A 188 -17.26 -6.49 21.80
C LEU A 188 -16.81 -5.48 22.88
N GLY A 189 -17.22 -4.21 22.80
CA GLY A 189 -16.80 -3.16 23.73
C GLY A 189 -15.33 -2.70 23.57
N LEU A 190 -14.69 -3.01 22.45
CA LEU A 190 -13.29 -2.69 22.15
C LEU A 190 -13.12 -1.34 21.44
N LEU A 191 -14.13 -0.89 20.69
CA LEU A 191 -13.99 0.26 19.78
C LEU A 191 -13.61 1.56 20.50
N GLU A 192 -14.20 1.82 21.68
CA GLU A 192 -13.90 3.07 22.40
C GLU A 192 -12.49 3.07 22.99
N ALA A 193 -11.98 1.92 23.45
CA ALA A 193 -10.60 1.79 23.90
C ALA A 193 -9.62 2.10 22.76
N TYR A 194 -9.87 1.55 21.56
CA TYR A 194 -9.10 1.84 20.36
C TYR A 194 -9.13 3.33 20.00
N ARG A 195 -10.31 3.96 20.01
CA ARG A 195 -10.47 5.39 19.75
C ARG A 195 -9.75 6.26 20.77
N ALA A 196 -9.84 5.90 22.05
CA ALA A 196 -9.17 6.63 23.13
C ALA A 196 -7.65 6.56 22.99
N ASP A 197 -7.10 5.37 22.68
CA ASP A 197 -5.68 5.17 22.41
C ASP A 197 -5.20 6.06 21.25
N PHE A 198 -5.92 6.08 20.13
CA PHE A 198 -5.57 6.94 18.99
C PHE A 198 -5.63 8.42 19.34
N ARG A 199 -6.68 8.89 20.03
CA ARG A 199 -6.76 10.29 20.47
C ARG A 199 -5.57 10.68 21.34
N GLU A 200 -5.15 9.81 22.25
CA GLU A 200 -4.01 10.07 23.13
C GLU A 200 -2.68 10.07 22.36
N ARG A 201 -2.42 9.09 21.49
CA ARG A 201 -1.19 9.03 20.68
C ARG A 201 -1.00 10.28 19.83
N PHE A 202 -2.06 10.73 19.15
CA PHE A 202 -2.00 11.88 18.25
C PHE A 202 -2.09 13.23 18.95
N ALA A 203 -2.51 13.27 20.22
CA ALA A 203 -2.40 14.46 21.06
C ALA A 203 -0.99 14.63 21.66
N ASN A 204 -0.26 13.53 21.85
CA ASN A 204 1.06 13.49 22.48
C ASN A 204 2.15 13.13 21.45
N LYS A 205 2.68 11.91 21.52
CA LYS A 205 3.83 11.44 20.75
C LYS A 205 3.42 10.25 19.88
N ALA A 206 2.96 10.55 18.67
CA ALA A 206 2.36 9.58 17.75
C ALA A 206 3.27 8.41 17.35
N HIS A 207 4.59 8.57 17.52
CA HIS A 207 5.60 7.58 17.16
C HIS A 207 6.05 6.68 18.30
N VAL A 208 5.47 6.81 19.50
CA VAL A 208 5.79 5.90 20.61
C VAL A 208 5.28 4.50 20.31
N ALA A 209 6.20 3.54 20.27
CA ALA A 209 5.85 2.13 20.19
C ALA A 209 5.31 1.64 21.53
N ARG A 210 4.11 1.05 21.51
CA ARG A 210 3.51 0.36 22.65
C ARG A 210 2.42 -0.59 22.16
N PRO A 211 2.20 -1.74 22.82
CA PRO A 211 1.26 -2.76 22.35
C PRO A 211 -0.13 -2.22 22.05
N SER A 212 -0.83 -2.88 21.12
CA SER A 212 -2.23 -2.56 20.85
C SER A 212 -3.07 -2.69 22.12
N VAL A 213 -4.08 -1.84 22.24
CA VAL A 213 -5.15 -2.04 23.23
C VAL A 213 -6.12 -3.15 22.82
N LEU A 214 -6.04 -3.61 21.56
CA LEU A 214 -6.85 -4.71 21.06
C LEU A 214 -6.18 -6.07 21.37
N PRO A 215 -6.96 -7.08 21.77
CA PRO A 215 -6.50 -8.47 21.77
C PRO A 215 -6.05 -8.91 20.37
N LEU A 216 -5.10 -9.85 20.30
CA LEU A 216 -4.51 -10.35 19.07
C LEU A 216 -5.56 -10.82 18.06
N GLU A 217 -6.54 -11.61 18.51
CA GLU A 217 -7.62 -12.16 17.69
C GLU A 217 -8.54 -11.10 17.07
N HIS A 218 -8.48 -9.87 17.59
CA HIS A 218 -9.28 -8.74 17.12
C HIS A 218 -8.43 -7.64 16.48
N TYR A 219 -7.12 -7.84 16.36
CA TYR A 219 -6.23 -6.90 15.67
C TYR A 219 -6.61 -6.81 14.19
N ALA A 220 -6.47 -5.61 13.59
CA ALA A 220 -7.01 -5.33 12.26
C ALA A 220 -6.42 -6.24 11.16
N ASP A 221 -5.12 -6.49 11.19
CA ASP A 221 -4.48 -7.36 10.18
C ASP A 221 -4.85 -8.84 10.38
N VAL A 222 -5.06 -9.29 11.63
CA VAL A 222 -5.60 -10.62 11.93
C VAL A 222 -7.02 -10.76 11.41
N TYR A 223 -7.87 -9.74 11.64
CA TYR A 223 -9.22 -9.70 11.08
C TYR A 223 -9.19 -9.84 9.55
N VAL A 224 -8.38 -9.04 8.85
CA VAL A 224 -8.27 -9.10 7.38
C VAL A 224 -7.87 -10.49 6.89
N GLY A 225 -6.83 -11.09 7.48
CA GLY A 225 -6.36 -12.43 7.12
C GLY A 225 -7.43 -13.51 7.37
N GLN A 226 -8.09 -13.47 8.53
CA GLN A 226 -9.11 -14.46 8.90
C GLN A 226 -10.38 -14.34 8.06
N GLN A 227 -10.81 -13.12 7.71
CA GLN A 227 -11.96 -12.93 6.82
C GLN A 227 -11.68 -13.48 5.41
N ALA A 228 -10.49 -13.18 4.85
CA ALA A 228 -10.09 -13.69 3.55
C ALA A 228 -9.98 -15.23 3.55
N LYS A 229 -9.34 -15.81 4.57
CA LYS A 229 -9.23 -17.26 4.74
C LYS A 229 -10.62 -17.90 4.81
N SER A 230 -11.49 -17.39 5.69
CA SER A 230 -12.85 -17.92 5.87
C SER A 230 -13.66 -17.86 4.58
N TYR A 231 -13.55 -16.77 3.82
CA TYR A 231 -14.20 -16.63 2.51
C TYR A 231 -13.72 -17.69 1.52
N LEU A 232 -12.40 -17.94 1.44
CA LEU A 232 -11.81 -18.90 0.52
C LEU A 232 -12.12 -20.36 0.90
N GLU A 233 -12.14 -20.69 2.20
CA GLU A 233 -12.52 -22.02 2.70
C GLU A 233 -13.98 -22.37 2.40
N GLN A 234 -14.85 -21.36 2.31
CA GLN A 234 -16.29 -21.50 2.00
C GLN A 234 -16.61 -21.29 0.52
N TYR A 235 -15.60 -21.17 -0.34
CA TYR A 235 -15.81 -20.86 -1.75
C TYR A 235 -16.23 -22.10 -2.54
N GLU A 236 -17.53 -22.24 -2.81
CA GLU A 236 -18.13 -23.39 -3.50
C GLU A 236 -18.54 -23.11 -4.96
N ARG A 237 -18.21 -21.93 -5.50
CA ARG A 237 -18.63 -21.52 -6.84
C ARG A 237 -17.69 -22.11 -7.90
N ASP A 238 -18.23 -22.44 -9.08
CA ASP A 238 -17.43 -22.92 -10.22
C ASP A 238 -16.55 -21.84 -10.87
N GLN A 239 -16.80 -20.56 -10.57
CA GLN A 239 -16.03 -19.43 -11.09
C GLN A 239 -14.62 -19.40 -10.48
N PRO A 240 -13.56 -19.18 -11.25
CA PRO A 240 -12.24 -18.90 -10.67
C PRO A 240 -12.33 -17.62 -9.83
N TRP A 241 -11.61 -17.59 -8.72
CA TRP A 241 -11.62 -16.44 -7.81
C TRP A 241 -10.36 -15.60 -7.95
N PHE A 242 -10.54 -14.30 -7.78
CA PHE A 242 -9.48 -13.35 -7.47
C PHE A 242 -9.76 -12.80 -6.07
N CYS A 243 -8.80 -12.90 -5.16
CA CYS A 243 -8.96 -12.41 -3.79
C CYS A 243 -7.84 -11.40 -3.48
N TRP A 244 -8.22 -10.15 -3.22
CA TRP A 244 -7.30 -9.11 -2.77
C TRP A 244 -7.32 -9.01 -1.25
N VAL A 245 -6.22 -9.41 -0.62
CA VAL A 245 -5.99 -9.28 0.82
C VAL A 245 -5.05 -8.10 1.03
N SER A 246 -5.60 -6.97 1.45
CA SER A 246 -4.85 -5.71 1.60
C SER A 246 -4.75 -5.30 3.07
N PHE A 247 -3.72 -5.77 3.74
CA PHE A 247 -3.38 -5.42 5.11
C PHE A 247 -3.16 -3.90 5.28
N GLY A 248 -3.49 -3.42 6.48
CA GLY A 248 -3.23 -2.04 6.89
C GLY A 248 -1.83 -1.88 7.48
N GLY A 249 -1.31 -2.94 8.09
CA GLY A 249 0.06 -3.03 8.61
C GLY A 249 1.12 -3.21 7.51
N PRO A 250 2.41 -3.02 7.85
CA PRO A 250 2.96 -2.58 9.14
C PRO A 250 2.99 -1.05 9.32
N HIS A 251 2.00 -0.32 8.79
CA HIS A 251 1.85 1.13 8.96
C HIS A 251 1.76 1.56 10.44
N GLU A 252 2.08 2.83 10.73
CA GLU A 252 1.94 3.42 12.07
C GLU A 252 0.50 3.25 12.60
N PRO A 253 0.31 3.02 13.92
CA PRO A 253 0.98 3.74 15.02
C PRO A 253 2.06 2.97 15.82
N TRP A 254 2.65 1.90 15.28
CA TRP A 254 3.63 1.05 16.00
C TRP A 254 3.03 0.41 17.25
N ASP A 255 1.93 -0.32 17.02
CA ASP A 255 1.11 -0.94 18.04
C ASP A 255 0.87 -2.43 17.79
N ALA A 256 1.85 -3.17 17.26
CA ALA A 256 1.70 -4.62 17.14
C ALA A 256 1.15 -5.22 18.46
N PRO A 257 0.18 -6.15 18.43
CA PRO A 257 -0.33 -6.81 19.63
C PRO A 257 0.71 -7.78 20.19
N GLU A 258 0.59 -8.14 21.47
CA GLU A 258 1.41 -9.23 22.04
C GLU A 258 1.03 -10.59 21.41
N PRO A 259 1.99 -11.53 21.26
CA PRO A 259 3.39 -11.47 21.67
C PRO A 259 4.32 -10.70 20.71
N TYR A 260 3.81 -10.24 19.57
CA TYR A 260 4.60 -9.60 18.51
C TYR A 260 5.17 -8.25 18.92
N ALA A 261 4.48 -7.52 19.79
CA ALA A 261 4.93 -6.24 20.32
C ALA A 261 6.28 -6.33 21.03
N SER A 262 6.51 -7.43 21.75
CA SER A 262 7.71 -7.69 22.55
C SER A 262 8.62 -8.78 21.97
N MET A 263 8.36 -9.25 20.75
CA MET A 263 9.07 -10.37 20.12
C MET A 263 10.54 -10.04 19.79
N TYR A 264 10.84 -8.78 19.50
CA TYR A 264 12.15 -8.32 19.06
C TYR A 264 12.80 -7.40 20.09
N ASP A 265 14.10 -7.59 20.35
CA ASP A 265 14.87 -6.70 21.21
C ASP A 265 15.16 -5.37 20.48
N PRO A 266 14.67 -4.22 20.99
CA PRO A 266 14.97 -2.89 20.43
C PRO A 266 16.46 -2.60 20.25
N ALA A 267 17.32 -3.14 21.13
CA ALA A 267 18.76 -2.92 21.09
C ALA A 267 19.47 -3.69 19.96
N GLN A 268 18.81 -4.70 19.39
CA GLN A 268 19.35 -5.50 18.28
C GLN A 268 18.82 -5.07 16.91
N MET A 269 17.97 -4.04 16.86
CA MET A 269 17.46 -3.52 15.60
C MET A 269 18.58 -2.80 14.82
N PRO A 270 18.63 -2.96 13.47
CA PRO A 270 19.66 -2.30 12.67
C PRO A 270 19.54 -0.79 12.81
N ALA A 271 20.67 -0.07 12.79
CA ALA A 271 20.65 1.38 12.81
C ALA A 271 19.88 1.95 11.59
N PRO A 272 19.22 3.11 11.73
CA PRO A 272 18.64 3.81 10.59
C PRO A 272 19.74 4.20 9.59
N VAL A 273 19.40 4.23 8.30
CA VAL A 273 20.32 4.74 7.28
C VAL A 273 20.47 6.24 7.49
N GLU A 274 21.70 6.70 7.63
CA GLU A 274 21.99 8.12 7.80
C GLU A 274 21.53 8.93 6.58
N ARG A 275 21.00 10.13 6.85
CA ARG A 275 20.70 11.08 5.78
C ARG A 275 21.99 11.42 5.04
N PRO A 276 22.08 11.20 3.72
CA PRO A 276 23.24 11.63 2.96
C PRO A 276 23.42 13.14 3.12
N ALA A 277 24.63 13.57 3.49
CA ALA A 277 24.96 14.99 3.49
C ALA A 277 24.71 15.59 2.10
N ASN A 278 24.25 16.84 2.01
CA ASN A 278 24.18 17.58 0.74
C ASN A 278 25.61 17.97 0.27
N ALA A 279 26.48 16.99 0.13
CA ALA A 279 27.91 17.15 -0.17
C ALA A 279 28.14 17.63 -1.61
N ASN A 280 27.14 17.51 -2.49
CA ASN A 280 27.26 17.81 -3.93
C ASN A 280 26.64 19.17 -4.31
N GLY A 281 26.16 19.96 -3.34
CA GLY A 281 25.54 21.26 -3.60
C GLY A 281 24.30 21.17 -4.49
N ARG A 282 23.50 20.09 -4.35
CA ARG A 282 22.23 19.99 -5.08
C ARG A 282 21.29 21.10 -4.61
N PRO A 283 20.40 21.62 -5.47
CA PRO A 283 19.39 22.59 -5.06
C PRO A 283 18.58 22.06 -3.87
N GLU A 284 18.32 22.95 -2.91
CA GLU A 284 17.36 22.69 -1.85
C GLU A 284 15.95 22.72 -2.44
N GLY A 285 15.09 21.81 -1.98
CA GLY A 285 13.73 21.72 -2.48
C GLY A 285 12.77 21.04 -1.51
N TRP A 286 11.68 20.51 -2.06
CA TRP A 286 10.64 19.84 -1.27
C TRP A 286 11.17 18.71 -0.38
N LEU A 287 12.19 17.97 -0.84
CA LEU A 287 12.81 16.92 -0.02
C LEU A 287 13.46 17.50 1.25
N ASP A 288 14.22 18.59 1.12
CA ASP A 288 14.86 19.24 2.28
C ASP A 288 13.82 19.84 3.21
N PHE A 289 12.80 20.49 2.64
CA PHE A 289 11.67 21.02 3.41
C PHE A 289 10.99 19.93 4.26
N TYR A 290 10.68 18.78 3.67
CA TYR A 290 10.03 17.69 4.40
C TYR A 290 10.97 17.04 5.42
N MET A 291 12.24 16.82 5.07
CA MET A 291 13.21 16.24 6.00
C MET A 291 13.49 17.14 7.20
N ASP A 292 13.48 18.47 7.01
CA ASP A 292 13.77 19.42 8.09
C ASP A 292 12.54 19.74 8.96
N ARG A 293 11.32 19.61 8.42
CA ARG A 293 10.07 19.98 9.11
C ARG A 293 9.20 18.82 9.57
N SER A 294 9.41 17.61 9.03
CA SER A 294 8.52 16.47 9.27
C SER A 294 9.17 15.32 10.02
N SER A 295 10.47 15.41 10.36
CA SER A 295 11.10 14.47 11.28
C SER A 295 10.72 14.83 12.72
N PRO A 296 10.01 13.96 13.45
CA PRO A 296 9.71 14.21 14.85
C PRO A 296 11.00 14.14 15.68
N HIS A 297 10.98 14.76 16.85
CA HIS A 297 12.03 14.58 17.83
C HIS A 297 11.94 13.16 18.42
N PHE A 298 13.05 12.43 18.39
CA PHE A 298 13.17 11.09 18.95
C PHE A 298 14.01 11.14 20.22
N ASP A 299 13.49 10.57 21.29
CA ASP A 299 14.23 10.31 22.51
C ASP A 299 15.15 9.08 22.32
N GLU A 300 16.11 8.91 23.23
CA GLU A 300 16.96 7.72 23.25
C GLU A 300 16.10 6.44 23.34
N GLY A 301 16.35 5.49 22.45
CA GLY A 301 15.63 4.21 22.39
C GLY A 301 14.37 4.19 21.52
N ASP A 302 13.76 5.34 21.20
CA ASP A 302 12.52 5.39 20.38
C ASP A 302 12.66 4.65 19.06
N ILE A 303 13.76 4.90 18.35
CA ILE A 303 14.01 4.34 17.02
C ILE A 303 14.13 2.82 17.09
N GLY A 304 14.83 2.30 18.10
CA GLY A 304 14.95 0.85 18.32
C GLY A 304 13.57 0.24 18.60
N ALA A 305 12.79 0.87 19.48
CA ALA A 305 11.46 0.38 19.86
C ALA A 305 10.48 0.38 18.67
N MET A 306 10.47 1.45 17.87
CA MET A 306 9.66 1.51 16.64
C MET A 306 10.05 0.42 15.65
N ARG A 307 11.34 0.17 15.46
CA ARG A 307 11.84 -0.84 14.51
C ARG A 307 11.54 -2.26 14.97
N ALA A 308 11.66 -2.53 16.27
CA ALA A 308 11.28 -3.80 16.88
C ALA A 308 9.78 -4.05 16.75
N ASN A 309 8.94 -3.05 17.04
CA ASN A 309 7.49 -3.18 16.89
C ASN A 309 7.08 -3.36 15.42
N TYR A 310 7.73 -2.61 14.50
CA TYR A 310 7.54 -2.78 13.06
C TYR A 310 7.91 -4.21 12.61
N ALA A 311 9.03 -4.77 13.07
CA ALA A 311 9.40 -6.16 12.79
C ALA A 311 8.36 -7.15 13.36
N GLY A 312 7.85 -6.88 14.57
CA GLY A 312 6.74 -7.61 15.18
C GLY A 312 5.50 -7.63 14.29
N ASN A 313 5.08 -6.46 13.78
CA ASN A 313 3.91 -6.34 12.90
C ASN A 313 4.13 -7.08 11.57
N VAL A 314 5.31 -6.98 10.97
CA VAL A 314 5.66 -7.75 9.76
C VAL A 314 5.60 -9.26 10.03
N THR A 315 6.08 -9.71 11.18
CA THR A 315 6.02 -11.14 11.57
C THR A 315 4.59 -11.59 11.79
N LEU A 316 3.75 -10.76 12.40
CA LEU A 316 2.31 -11.04 12.55
C LEU A 316 1.61 -11.22 11.20
N ILE A 317 1.98 -10.45 10.17
CA ILE A 317 1.41 -10.59 8.83
C ILE A 317 1.98 -11.83 8.12
N ASP A 318 3.20 -12.23 8.44
CA ASP A 318 3.83 -13.45 7.91
C ASP A 318 3.18 -14.72 8.47
N ASP A 319 2.82 -14.74 9.76
CA ASP A 319 2.19 -15.86 10.46
C ASP A 319 0.74 -16.15 10.02
#